data_AF-A0A7Y1VX11-F1
#
_entry.id   AF-A0A7Y1VX11-F1
#
_cell.length_a   1.000
_cell.length_b   1.000
_cell.length_c   1.000
_cell.angle_alpha   90.00
_cell.angle_beta   90.00
_cell.angle_gamma   90.00
#
_symmetry.space_group_name_H-M   'P 1'
#
loop_
_entity.id
_entity.type
_entity.pdbx_description
1 polymer ?
#
loop_
_entity_poly.entity_id
_entity_poly.type
_entity_poly.pdbx_seq_one_letter_code
_entity_poly.pdbx_strand_id
1 'polypeptide(L)'
;LGLRYDNSDQSELSRTRNRRTTLRNIQLGDINENNLYGYLNLEIDAGKWLFEPGVRFDYFKFAYVDLLDSTYTHKSLTKAIVSPKFNTLYNLNGNVQLYFSTGFGFHSNDARTVLNNQAKDVLPFAFGSDLGLNFKPNRRIIANVALWYLFLQQEFVYVGDEGIVEPSGRTRRQGIDLGLRWQLTDWLFTHVDVNYSHGRSVDEEVGSQFIPLAPIWTSSGGLSFDKDNFSGGLRYRYLGDRPANEDNSIVAKGYSVFDFNLDYNWSRIGIGFTIENIFNTEWNETQFATESRLQFESTSVEEIHFTPGTPFFFKGKISYKF
;
A
#
# COMPACT_ATOMS: atom_id res chain seq x y z
N LEU A 1 26.68 -2.75 2.94
CA LEU A 1 26.58 -2.34 4.36
C LEU A 1 26.00 -0.94 4.38
N GLY A 2 25.18 -0.60 5.37
CA GLY A 2 24.60 0.74 5.52
C GLY A 2 24.09 1.00 6.93
N LEU A 3 23.83 2.27 7.23
CA LEU A 3 23.29 2.75 8.50
C LEU A 3 22.13 3.70 8.18
N ARG A 4 21.01 3.55 8.90
CA ARG A 4 19.93 4.54 8.99
C ARG A 4 19.86 5.04 10.43
N TYR A 5 19.63 6.34 10.57
CA TYR A 5 19.33 6.98 11.84
C TYR A 5 18.14 7.90 11.64
N ASP A 6 17.08 7.65 12.39
CA ASP A 6 15.87 8.44 12.42
C ASP A 6 15.79 9.10 13.79
N ASN A 7 15.64 10.43 13.80
CA ASN A 7 15.40 11.21 15.01
C ASN A 7 14.13 12.03 14.83
N SER A 8 13.19 11.87 15.76
CA SER A 8 11.93 12.62 15.81
C SER A 8 11.77 13.22 17.19
N ASP A 9 12.10 14.50 17.30
CA ASP A 9 11.97 15.25 18.54
C ASP A 9 10.54 15.81 18.68
N GLN A 10 10.02 15.85 19.91
CA GLN A 10 8.71 16.43 20.27
C GLN A 10 7.55 15.90 19.41
N SER A 11 7.58 14.61 19.07
CA SER A 11 6.47 13.94 18.40
C SER A 11 5.24 13.99 19.29
N GLU A 12 4.16 14.60 18.82
CA GLU A 12 2.98 14.86 19.66
C GLU A 12 1.65 14.44 19.03
N LEU A 13 0.73 14.05 19.92
CA LEU A 13 -0.71 14.05 19.67
C LEU A 13 -1.36 14.92 20.74
N SER A 14 -2.16 15.90 20.31
CA SER A 14 -2.66 16.96 21.19
C SER A 14 -4.12 17.29 20.94
N ARG A 15 -4.89 17.46 22.02
CA ARG A 15 -6.21 18.10 21.95
C ARG A 15 -6.01 19.59 21.75
N THR A 16 -6.54 20.13 20.65
CA THR A 16 -6.40 21.55 20.34
C THR A 16 -7.75 22.25 20.24
N ARG A 17 -7.78 23.52 20.65
CA ARG A 17 -8.88 24.43 20.33
C ARG A 17 -8.52 25.20 19.07
N ASN A 18 -9.37 25.11 18.05
CA ASN A 18 -9.22 25.81 16.78
C ASN A 18 -7.85 25.60 16.10
N ARG A 19 -7.21 24.43 16.32
CA ARG A 19 -5.86 24.11 15.81
C ARG A 19 -4.76 25.12 16.18
N ARG A 20 -4.99 25.95 17.20
CA ARG A 20 -4.07 27.04 17.61
C ARG A 20 -3.65 26.97 19.06
N THR A 21 -4.53 26.49 19.93
CA THR A 21 -4.25 26.39 21.36
C THR A 21 -4.22 24.92 21.74
N THR A 22 -3.06 24.40 22.10
CA THR A 22 -2.93 23.08 22.73
C THR A 22 -3.59 23.13 24.10
N LEU A 23 -4.62 22.32 24.30
CA LEU A 23 -5.35 22.19 25.55
C LEU A 23 -4.70 21.12 26.44
N ARG A 24 -4.27 20.01 25.81
CA ARG A 24 -3.65 18.86 26.48
C ARG A 24 -2.89 18.02 25.46
N ASN A 25 -1.68 17.62 25.81
CA ASN A 25 -0.96 16.57 25.11
C ASN A 25 -1.50 15.19 25.54
N ILE A 26 -1.84 14.36 24.56
CA ILE A 26 -2.18 12.94 24.72
C ILE A 26 -0.89 12.12 24.63
N GLN A 27 0.00 12.49 23.70
CA GLN A 27 1.35 11.96 23.59
C GLN A 27 2.32 13.10 23.31
N LEU A 28 3.52 13.02 23.87
CA LEU A 28 4.63 13.93 23.59
C LEU A 28 5.93 13.23 23.94
N GLY A 29 6.85 13.10 22.99
CA GLY A 29 8.15 12.52 23.29
C GLY A 29 9.15 12.54 22.16
N ASP A 30 10.40 12.19 22.50
CA ASP A 30 11.52 12.13 21.58
C ASP A 30 11.83 10.68 21.22
N ILE A 31 11.87 10.38 19.92
CA ILE A 31 12.03 9.03 19.38
C ILE A 31 13.31 8.95 18.57
N ASN A 32 14.12 7.94 18.87
CA ASN A 32 15.34 7.63 18.15
C ASN A 32 15.31 6.18 17.67
N GLU A 33 15.52 5.97 16.37
CA GLU A 33 15.62 4.64 15.77
C GLU A 33 16.89 4.56 14.92
N ASN A 34 17.70 3.53 15.16
CA ASN A 34 18.90 3.26 14.39
C ASN A 34 18.76 1.88 13.74
N ASN A 35 19.20 1.74 12.49
CA ASN A 35 19.33 0.45 11.82
C ASN A 35 20.71 0.32 11.14
N LEU A 36 21.55 -0.60 11.64
CA LEU A 36 22.77 -1.03 10.97
C LEU A 36 22.51 -2.31 10.18
N TYR A 37 22.83 -2.33 8.90
CA TYR A 37 22.50 -3.46 8.04
C TYR A 37 23.59 -3.86 7.04
N GLY A 38 23.54 -5.11 6.62
CA GLY A 38 24.40 -5.70 5.58
C GLY A 38 23.61 -6.70 4.75
N TYR A 39 23.97 -6.84 3.49
CA TYR A 39 23.35 -7.83 2.61
C TYR A 39 24.36 -8.41 1.63
N LEU A 40 24.06 -9.62 1.18
CA LEU A 40 24.74 -10.33 0.10
C LEU A 40 23.67 -10.80 -0.88
N ASN A 41 23.85 -10.52 -2.16
CA ASN A 41 23.05 -11.08 -3.24
C ASN A 41 24.01 -11.72 -4.23
N LEU A 42 23.66 -12.92 -4.69
CA LEU A 42 24.38 -13.60 -5.77
C LEU A 42 23.47 -13.66 -6.98
N GLU A 43 24.06 -13.63 -8.18
CA GLU A 43 23.37 -13.86 -9.44
C GLU A 43 24.10 -15.00 -10.16
N ILE A 44 23.37 -16.07 -10.47
CA ILE A 44 23.92 -17.28 -11.08
C ILE A 44 23.14 -17.55 -12.36
N ASP A 45 23.75 -17.21 -13.50
CA ASP A 45 23.24 -17.56 -14.81
C ASP A 45 23.65 -19.01 -15.16
N ALA A 46 22.65 -19.84 -15.39
CA ALA A 46 22.78 -21.24 -15.81
C ALA A 46 21.97 -21.49 -17.09
N GLY A 47 22.17 -20.65 -18.11
CA GLY A 47 21.63 -20.81 -19.45
C GLY A 47 20.15 -20.42 -19.54
N LYS A 48 19.23 -21.39 -19.37
CA LYS A 48 17.79 -21.08 -19.31
C LYS A 48 17.36 -20.59 -17.93
N TRP A 49 18.20 -20.79 -16.92
CA TRP A 49 17.90 -20.46 -15.54
C TRP A 49 18.71 -19.25 -15.08
N LEU A 50 18.08 -18.40 -14.30
CA LEU A 50 18.74 -17.41 -13.45
C LEU A 50 18.39 -17.73 -12.01
N PHE A 51 19.37 -17.79 -11.12
CA PHE A 51 19.16 -17.96 -9.68
C PHE A 51 19.73 -16.76 -8.93
N GLU A 52 18.94 -16.21 -8.01
CA GLU A 52 19.29 -15.03 -7.23
C GLU A 52 19.05 -15.25 -5.73
N PRO A 53 19.86 -16.08 -5.05
CA PRO A 53 19.81 -16.17 -3.60
C PRO A 53 20.37 -14.88 -2.98
N GLY A 54 19.70 -14.40 -1.94
CA GLY A 54 20.13 -13.23 -1.19
C GLY A 54 19.86 -13.39 0.30
N VAL A 55 20.65 -12.71 1.11
CA VAL A 55 20.44 -12.63 2.56
C VAL A 55 20.76 -11.23 3.03
N ARG A 56 19.93 -10.73 3.94
CA ARG A 56 20.12 -9.45 4.60
C ARG A 56 20.09 -9.64 6.11
N PHE A 57 20.94 -8.92 6.82
CA PHE A 57 20.95 -8.80 8.27
C PHE A 57 20.71 -7.34 8.65
N ASP A 58 19.80 -7.10 9.59
CA ASP A 58 19.51 -5.79 10.15
C ASP A 58 19.62 -5.84 11.68
N TYR A 59 20.22 -4.80 12.27
CA TYR A 59 20.36 -4.60 13.71
C TYR A 59 19.79 -3.24 14.09
N PHE A 60 18.67 -3.27 14.82
CA PHE A 60 17.95 -2.10 15.26
C PHE A 60 18.28 -1.73 16.70
N LYS A 61 18.31 -0.43 16.97
CA LYS A 61 18.27 0.16 18.31
C LYS A 61 17.20 1.24 18.36
N PHE A 62 16.21 1.03 19.21
CA PHE A 62 15.13 1.95 19.51
C PHE A 62 15.43 2.67 20.83
N ALA A 63 15.10 3.95 20.91
CA ALA A 63 15.06 4.71 22.13
C ALA A 63 13.89 5.69 22.13
N TYR A 64 13.30 5.89 23.31
CA TYR A 64 12.15 6.77 23.51
C TYR A 64 12.27 7.46 24.86
N VAL A 65 12.04 8.77 24.86
CA VAL A 65 11.87 9.60 26.04
C VAL A 65 10.45 10.15 26.01
N ASP A 66 9.65 9.74 27.00
CA ASP A 66 8.31 10.30 27.19
C ASP A 66 8.43 11.64 27.93
N LEU A 67 8.00 12.73 27.29
CA LEU A 67 8.05 14.07 27.86
C LEU A 67 6.81 14.40 28.70
N LEU A 68 5.82 13.50 28.77
CA LEU A 68 4.67 13.61 29.67
C LEU A 68 4.92 12.96 31.04
N ASP A 69 5.92 12.08 31.14
CA ASP A 69 6.30 11.45 32.39
C ASP A 69 6.88 12.47 33.39
N SER A 70 6.47 12.37 34.65
CA SER A 70 6.97 13.26 35.73
C SER A 70 8.46 13.08 36.04
N THR A 71 9.04 11.97 35.60
CA THR A 71 10.45 11.62 35.82
C THR A 71 11.09 11.25 34.49
N TYR A 72 12.21 11.89 34.18
CA TYR A 72 12.97 11.57 32.97
C TYR A 72 13.39 10.09 32.96
N THR A 73 12.89 9.35 31.98
CA THR A 73 13.24 7.95 31.75
C THR A 73 13.60 7.76 30.28
N HIS A 74 14.85 7.37 30.02
CA HIS A 74 15.31 7.05 28.68
C HIS A 74 15.21 5.53 28.44
N LYS A 75 14.14 5.10 27.78
CA LYS A 75 13.92 3.68 27.46
C LYS A 75 14.68 3.33 26.19
N SER A 76 15.29 2.14 26.13
CA SER A 76 15.96 1.66 24.91
C SER A 76 15.90 0.15 24.75
N LEU A 77 15.85 -0.32 23.51
CA LEU A 77 15.79 -1.74 23.15
C LEU A 77 16.57 -1.98 21.86
N THR A 78 17.17 -3.17 21.74
CA THR A 78 17.82 -3.61 20.51
C THR A 78 17.19 -4.90 19.99
N LYS A 79 17.19 -5.06 18.67
CA LYS A 79 16.69 -6.28 18.01
C LYS A 79 17.46 -6.51 16.71
N ALA A 80 17.71 -7.77 16.38
CA ALA A 80 18.30 -8.15 15.10
C ALA A 80 17.38 -9.11 14.34
N ILE A 81 17.48 -9.10 13.02
CA ILE A 81 16.74 -10.00 12.13
C ILE A 81 17.57 -10.38 10.91
N VAL A 82 17.36 -11.60 10.41
CA VAL A 82 17.93 -12.09 9.16
C VAL A 82 16.80 -12.36 8.19
N SER A 83 16.94 -11.84 6.98
CA SER A 83 15.93 -11.86 5.92
C SER A 83 16.51 -12.54 4.68
N PRO A 84 16.41 -13.87 4.57
CA PRO A 84 16.80 -14.57 3.35
C PRO A 84 15.73 -14.38 2.26
N LYS A 85 16.18 -14.37 1.01
CA LYS A 85 15.34 -14.37 -0.18
C LYS A 85 15.94 -15.25 -1.27
N PHE A 86 15.09 -15.69 -2.17
CA PHE A 86 15.48 -16.45 -3.34
C PHE A 86 14.54 -16.11 -4.48
N ASN A 87 15.12 -15.66 -5.59
CA ASN A 87 14.40 -15.53 -6.85
C ASN A 87 14.99 -16.47 -7.88
N THR A 88 14.16 -16.97 -8.79
CA THR A 88 14.62 -17.70 -9.96
C THR A 88 13.76 -17.39 -11.16
N LEU A 89 14.42 -17.26 -12.32
CA LEU A 89 13.77 -17.12 -13.62
C LEU A 89 14.08 -18.35 -14.46
N TYR A 90 13.09 -18.83 -15.21
CA TYR A 90 13.25 -19.87 -16.21
C TYR A 90 12.75 -19.40 -17.58
N ASN A 91 13.67 -19.21 -18.51
CA ASN A 91 13.39 -18.85 -19.90
C ASN A 91 13.02 -20.11 -20.69
N LEU A 92 11.73 -20.43 -20.79
CA LEU A 92 11.25 -21.55 -21.59
C LEU A 92 11.63 -21.36 -23.06
N ASN A 93 11.37 -20.16 -23.59
CA ASN A 93 11.76 -19.66 -24.91
C ASN A 93 11.75 -18.11 -24.93
N GLY A 94 11.96 -17.48 -26.09
CA GLY A 94 12.00 -16.00 -26.20
C GLY A 94 10.70 -15.27 -25.89
N ASN A 95 9.58 -16.00 -25.76
CA ASN A 95 8.24 -15.46 -25.57
C ASN A 95 7.65 -15.83 -24.20
N VAL A 96 8.19 -16.83 -23.51
CA VAL A 96 7.64 -17.35 -22.24
C VAL A 96 8.76 -17.47 -21.22
N GLN A 97 8.60 -16.77 -20.09
CA GLN A 97 9.48 -16.85 -18.94
C GLN A 97 8.64 -17.15 -17.70
N LEU A 98 9.03 -18.16 -16.94
CA LEU A 98 8.46 -18.44 -15.62
C LEU A 98 9.36 -17.79 -14.56
N TYR A 99 8.78 -17.38 -13.44
CA TYR A 99 9.55 -16.95 -12.30
C TYR A 99 8.97 -17.49 -11.01
N PHE A 100 9.85 -17.67 -10.03
CA PHE A 100 9.49 -17.94 -8.66
C PHE A 100 10.32 -17.05 -7.75
N SER A 101 9.66 -16.32 -6.87
CA SER A 101 10.29 -15.44 -5.89
C SER A 101 9.77 -15.80 -4.51
N THR A 102 10.65 -15.83 -3.51
CA THR A 102 10.25 -16.08 -2.13
C THR A 102 11.23 -15.43 -1.18
N GLY A 103 10.76 -15.02 0.00
CA GLY A 103 11.65 -14.46 0.99
C GLY A 103 10.95 -13.92 2.22
N PHE A 104 11.78 -13.51 3.16
CA PHE A 104 11.36 -12.84 4.37
C PHE A 104 11.63 -11.33 4.25
N GLY A 105 10.65 -10.54 4.66
CA GLY A 105 10.77 -9.14 5.00
C GLY A 105 10.39 -8.93 6.46
N PHE A 106 10.33 -7.68 6.89
CA PHE A 106 9.83 -7.28 8.20
C PHE A 106 9.49 -5.79 8.18
N HIS A 107 8.82 -5.32 9.21
CA HIS A 107 8.71 -3.90 9.52
C HIS A 107 9.20 -3.66 10.96
N SER A 108 9.71 -2.46 11.26
CA SER A 108 9.96 -2.06 12.64
C SER A 108 8.68 -1.50 13.23
N ASN A 109 8.32 -1.99 14.42
CA ASN A 109 7.17 -1.46 15.15
C ASN A 109 7.48 -0.09 15.75
N ASP A 110 6.43 0.68 16.02
CA ASP A 110 6.53 1.98 16.65
C ASP A 110 7.33 1.90 17.97
N ALA A 111 8.39 2.72 18.06
CA ALA A 111 9.32 2.70 19.18
C ALA A 111 8.63 2.90 20.54
N ARG A 112 7.59 3.74 20.60
CA ARG A 112 6.83 4.02 21.83
C ARG A 112 6.09 2.76 22.28
N THR A 113 5.42 2.11 21.33
CA THR A 113 4.65 0.88 21.57
C THR A 113 5.54 -0.25 22.07
N VAL A 114 6.69 -0.45 21.42
CA VAL A 114 7.63 -1.51 21.79
C VAL A 114 8.30 -1.23 23.15
N LEU A 115 8.76 0.01 23.38
CA LEU A 115 9.48 0.37 24.61
C LEU A 115 8.57 0.47 25.84
N ASN A 116 7.27 0.63 25.64
CA ASN A 116 6.26 0.53 26.68
C ASN A 116 5.73 -0.90 26.89
N ASN A 117 6.37 -1.91 26.28
CA ASN A 117 5.97 -3.33 26.33
C ASN A 117 4.52 -3.60 25.86
N GLN A 118 4.01 -2.77 24.94
CA GLN A 118 2.68 -2.92 24.38
C GLN A 118 2.67 -3.81 23.12
N ALA A 119 3.84 -4.06 22.51
CA ALA A 119 4.02 -5.02 21.42
C ALA A 119 4.97 -6.15 21.82
N LYS A 120 4.58 -7.42 21.55
CA LYS A 120 5.40 -8.61 21.82
C LYS A 120 6.56 -8.77 20.85
N ASP A 121 6.31 -8.56 19.56
CA ASP A 121 7.35 -8.59 18.53
C ASP A 121 7.84 -7.16 18.24
N VAL A 122 9.15 -7.02 18.03
CA VAL A 122 9.80 -5.71 17.75
C VAL A 122 9.98 -5.51 16.24
N LEU A 123 10.36 -6.59 15.57
CA LEU A 123 10.61 -6.70 14.14
C LEU A 123 9.80 -7.90 13.60
N PRO A 124 8.46 -7.83 13.60
CA PRO A 124 7.63 -8.93 13.10
C PRO A 124 7.97 -9.23 11.64
N PHE A 125 8.18 -10.50 11.32
CA PHE A 125 8.53 -10.88 9.95
C PHE A 125 7.30 -10.94 9.04
N ALA A 126 7.55 -10.71 7.76
CA ALA A 126 6.64 -10.98 6.67
C ALA A 126 7.26 -12.09 5.81
N PHE A 127 6.50 -13.12 5.45
CA PHE A 127 6.93 -14.14 4.50
C PHE A 127 6.12 -13.99 3.22
N GLY A 128 6.80 -13.77 2.09
CA GLY A 128 6.19 -13.62 0.77
C GLY A 128 6.65 -14.70 -0.19
N SER A 129 5.75 -15.10 -1.10
CA SER A 129 6.10 -15.97 -2.21
C SER A 129 5.23 -15.69 -3.44
N ASP A 130 5.85 -15.67 -4.61
CA ASP A 130 5.23 -15.40 -5.90
C ASP A 130 5.67 -16.47 -6.90
N LEU A 131 4.71 -17.04 -7.62
CA LEU A 131 4.93 -17.91 -8.77
C LEU A 131 4.24 -17.28 -9.97
N GLY A 132 5.00 -16.88 -10.99
CA GLY A 132 4.42 -16.15 -12.11
C GLY A 132 4.98 -16.52 -13.46
N LEU A 133 4.30 -15.98 -14.47
CA LEU A 133 4.53 -16.23 -15.88
C LEU A 133 4.50 -14.90 -16.62
N ASN A 134 5.59 -14.61 -17.33
CA ASN A 134 5.71 -13.50 -18.26
C ASN A 134 5.57 -14.04 -19.70
N PHE A 135 4.61 -13.49 -20.44
CA PHE A 135 4.26 -13.90 -21.79
C PHE A 135 4.35 -12.74 -22.77
N LYS A 136 5.16 -12.92 -23.82
CA LYS A 136 5.38 -11.97 -24.91
C LYS A 136 5.11 -12.66 -26.25
N PRO A 137 3.84 -12.89 -26.64
CA PRO A 137 3.52 -13.65 -27.85
C PRO A 137 4.05 -12.99 -29.13
N ASN A 138 4.18 -11.66 -29.11
CA ASN A 138 4.78 -10.86 -30.17
C ASN A 138 5.37 -9.56 -29.58
N ARG A 139 5.94 -8.70 -30.43
CA ARG A 139 6.58 -7.45 -30.01
C ARG A 139 5.63 -6.37 -29.47
N ARG A 140 4.32 -6.55 -29.60
CA ARG A 140 3.27 -5.59 -29.23
C ARG A 140 2.53 -5.95 -27.94
N ILE A 141 2.73 -7.15 -27.40
CA ILE A 141 1.97 -7.66 -26.26
C ILE A 141 2.94 -8.13 -25.17
N ILE A 142 2.69 -7.70 -23.95
CA ILE A 142 3.29 -8.25 -22.73
C ILE A 142 2.16 -8.56 -21.77
N ALA A 143 2.05 -9.81 -21.36
CA ALA A 143 1.15 -10.26 -20.31
C ALA A 143 1.94 -10.86 -19.17
N ASN A 144 1.46 -10.67 -17.95
CA ASN A 144 1.99 -11.24 -16.73
C ASN A 144 0.82 -11.84 -15.94
N VAL A 145 1.05 -13.00 -15.34
CA VAL A 145 0.16 -13.59 -14.35
C VAL A 145 1.00 -14.07 -13.18
N ALA A 146 0.57 -13.78 -11.96
CA ALA A 146 1.24 -14.20 -10.74
C ALA A 146 0.23 -14.83 -9.77
N LEU A 147 0.59 -15.96 -9.19
CA LEU A 147 -0.02 -16.49 -7.98
C LEU A 147 0.88 -16.10 -6.82
N TRP A 148 0.32 -15.47 -5.78
CA TRP A 148 1.12 -14.96 -4.68
C TRP A 148 0.52 -15.33 -3.31
N TYR A 149 1.40 -15.38 -2.32
CA TYR A 149 1.10 -15.64 -0.92
C TYR A 149 1.91 -14.68 -0.04
N LEU A 150 1.28 -14.14 0.99
CA LEU A 150 1.87 -13.26 1.98
C LEU A 150 1.38 -13.65 3.37
N PHE A 151 2.30 -13.88 4.29
CA PHE A 151 2.01 -14.08 5.70
C PHE A 151 2.67 -12.96 6.51
N LEU A 152 1.91 -12.33 7.41
CA LEU A 152 2.43 -11.35 8.36
C LEU A 152 2.35 -11.94 9.77
N GLN A 153 3.49 -11.95 10.47
CA GLN A 153 3.55 -12.40 11.86
C GLN A 153 2.72 -11.50 12.79
N GLN A 154 2.62 -10.21 12.45
CA GLN A 154 1.86 -9.25 13.23
C GLN A 154 1.46 -8.06 12.35
N GLU A 155 0.18 -7.70 12.41
CA GLU A 155 -0.33 -6.42 11.89
C GLU A 155 -0.49 -5.40 13.01
N PHE A 156 -0.72 -4.15 12.63
CA PHE A 156 -0.96 -3.07 13.57
C PHE A 156 -2.08 -2.18 13.08
N VAL A 157 -2.93 -1.76 14.01
CA VAL A 157 -4.01 -0.81 13.78
C VAL A 157 -3.65 0.46 14.55
N TYR A 158 -3.62 1.60 13.86
CA TYR A 158 -3.40 2.88 14.50
C TYR A 158 -4.73 3.43 15.01
N VAL A 159 -4.84 3.64 16.32
CA VAL A 159 -6.01 4.26 16.97
C VAL A 159 -5.77 5.76 17.03
N GLY A 160 -6.29 6.48 16.04
CA GLY A 160 -5.99 7.91 15.83
C GLY A 160 -6.38 8.83 16.98
N ASP A 161 -7.45 8.50 17.71
CA ASP A 161 -7.94 9.32 18.83
C ASP A 161 -7.09 9.17 20.10
N GLU A 162 -6.40 8.05 20.24
CA GLU A 162 -5.55 7.74 21.40
C GLU A 162 -4.06 7.87 21.07
N GLY A 163 -3.71 7.92 19.77
CA GLY A 163 -2.33 7.97 19.28
C GLY A 163 -1.58 6.66 19.48
N ILE A 164 -2.26 5.59 19.88
CA ILE A 164 -1.63 4.30 20.14
C ILE A 164 -1.66 3.43 18.89
N VAL A 165 -0.68 2.54 18.79
CA VAL A 165 -0.67 1.48 17.78
C VAL A 165 -0.99 0.18 18.47
N GLU A 166 -2.10 -0.44 18.09
CA GLU A 166 -2.54 -1.70 18.68
C GLU A 166 -2.03 -2.88 17.85
N PRO A 167 -1.36 -3.86 18.48
CA PRO A 167 -0.98 -5.08 17.80
C PRO A 167 -2.22 -5.89 17.40
N SER A 168 -2.38 -6.12 16.10
CA SER A 168 -3.31 -7.09 15.54
C SER A 168 -2.61 -8.44 15.35
N GLY A 169 -3.42 -9.51 15.27
CA GLY A 169 -2.95 -10.89 15.16
C GLY A 169 -2.20 -11.20 13.86
N ARG A 170 -1.88 -12.47 13.67
CA ARG A 170 -1.26 -12.95 12.42
C ARG A 170 -2.26 -12.87 11.29
N THR A 171 -1.79 -12.54 10.10
CA THR A 171 -2.63 -12.53 8.90
C THR A 171 -1.97 -13.26 7.75
N ARG A 172 -2.81 -13.74 6.84
CA ARG A 172 -2.37 -14.30 5.57
C ARG A 172 -3.18 -13.69 4.44
N ARG A 173 -2.53 -13.45 3.31
CA ARG A 173 -3.15 -13.02 2.06
C ARG A 173 -2.64 -13.93 0.97
N GLN A 174 -3.51 -14.28 0.05
CA GLN A 174 -3.13 -15.00 -1.16
C GLN A 174 -3.97 -14.52 -2.31
N GLY A 175 -3.42 -14.54 -3.51
CA GLY A 175 -4.09 -13.89 -4.62
C GLY A 175 -3.55 -14.23 -5.98
N ILE A 176 -4.18 -13.59 -6.95
CA ILE A 176 -3.83 -13.69 -8.37
C ILE A 176 -3.74 -12.28 -8.92
N ASP A 177 -2.61 -11.96 -9.52
CA ASP A 177 -2.42 -10.72 -10.25
C ASP A 177 -2.31 -11.01 -11.74
N LEU A 178 -2.95 -10.17 -12.54
CA LEU A 178 -2.91 -10.21 -13.99
C LEU A 178 -2.55 -8.82 -14.51
N GLY A 179 -1.52 -8.74 -15.34
CA GLY A 179 -1.14 -7.53 -16.06
C GLY A 179 -1.15 -7.77 -17.56
N LEU A 180 -1.72 -6.85 -18.33
CA LEU A 180 -1.68 -6.86 -19.79
C LEU A 180 -1.29 -5.48 -20.29
N ARG A 181 -0.26 -5.42 -21.13
CA ARG A 181 0.16 -4.25 -21.91
C ARG A 181 0.10 -4.62 -23.38
N TRP A 182 -0.64 -3.85 -24.18
CA TRP A 182 -0.86 -4.16 -25.58
C TRP A 182 -0.86 -2.89 -26.46
N GLN A 183 0.10 -2.82 -27.37
CA GLN A 183 0.13 -1.89 -28.49
C GLN A 183 -0.84 -2.39 -29.60
N LEU A 184 -2.08 -1.87 -29.60
CA LEU A 184 -3.13 -2.27 -30.54
C LEU A 184 -2.77 -1.86 -31.99
N THR A 185 -2.29 -0.63 -32.16
CA THR A 185 -1.77 -0.07 -33.41
C THR A 185 -0.52 0.76 -33.11
N ASP A 186 0.16 1.34 -34.11
CA ASP A 186 1.35 2.16 -33.85
C ASP A 186 1.06 3.47 -33.07
N TRP A 187 -0.21 3.83 -32.94
CA TRP A 187 -0.69 5.04 -32.27
C TRP A 187 -1.67 4.77 -31.11
N LEU A 188 -2.06 3.51 -30.87
CA LEU A 188 -3.05 3.14 -29.85
C LEU A 188 -2.49 2.05 -28.92
N PHE A 189 -2.53 2.32 -27.62
CA PHE A 189 -2.05 1.45 -26.56
C PHE A 189 -3.14 1.20 -25.53
N THR A 190 -3.23 -0.03 -25.03
CA THR A 190 -4.09 -0.40 -23.91
C THR A 190 -3.29 -1.07 -22.81
N HIS A 191 -3.69 -0.85 -21.57
CA HIS A 191 -3.18 -1.58 -20.43
C HIS A 191 -4.32 -1.93 -19.47
N VAL A 192 -4.19 -3.07 -18.80
CA VAL A 192 -5.12 -3.54 -17.79
C VAL A 192 -4.31 -4.27 -16.71
N ASP A 193 -4.63 -3.99 -15.46
CA ASP A 193 -4.18 -4.72 -14.28
C ASP A 193 -5.42 -5.17 -13.50
N VAL A 194 -5.44 -6.42 -13.07
CA VAL A 194 -6.52 -7.02 -12.27
C VAL A 194 -5.87 -7.80 -11.13
N ASN A 195 -6.32 -7.54 -9.91
CA ASN A 195 -5.80 -8.21 -8.72
C ASN A 195 -6.97 -8.81 -7.95
N TYR A 196 -6.83 -10.09 -7.62
CA TYR A 196 -7.68 -10.79 -6.67
C TYR A 196 -6.87 -11.08 -5.41
N SER A 197 -7.43 -10.77 -4.24
CA SER A 197 -6.80 -11.01 -2.96
C SER A 197 -7.79 -11.64 -1.98
N HIS A 198 -7.33 -12.67 -1.29
CA HIS A 198 -8.04 -13.32 -0.21
C HIS A 198 -7.22 -13.17 1.09
N GLY A 199 -7.51 -12.10 1.83
CA GLY A 199 -6.89 -11.81 3.13
C GLY A 199 -7.71 -12.30 4.31
N ARG A 200 -7.08 -12.98 5.26
CA ARG A 200 -7.70 -13.44 6.51
C ARG A 200 -6.78 -13.29 7.72
N SER A 201 -7.35 -12.88 8.84
CA SER A 201 -6.74 -13.07 10.16
C SER A 201 -6.67 -14.56 10.48
N VAL A 202 -5.50 -15.03 10.92
CA VAL A 202 -5.19 -16.45 11.10
C VAL A 202 -5.71 -16.97 12.44
N ASP A 203 -5.71 -16.10 13.45
CA ASP A 203 -5.97 -16.46 14.85
C ASP A 203 -7.42 -16.20 15.29
N GLU A 204 -8.20 -15.52 14.45
CA GLU A 204 -9.60 -15.16 14.74
C GLU A 204 -10.57 -16.31 14.46
N GLU A 205 -11.73 -16.28 15.12
CA GLU A 205 -12.80 -17.26 14.94
C GLU A 205 -13.40 -17.21 13.53
N VAL A 206 -13.84 -18.37 13.02
CA VAL A 206 -14.48 -18.45 11.71
C VAL A 206 -15.71 -17.55 11.67
N GLY A 207 -15.73 -16.61 10.73
CA GLY A 207 -16.74 -15.56 10.64
C GLY A 207 -16.17 -14.18 10.93
N SER A 208 -15.18 -14.09 11.82
CA SER A 208 -14.52 -12.84 12.26
C SER A 208 -13.09 -12.70 11.74
N GLN A 209 -12.77 -13.39 10.64
CA GLN A 209 -11.43 -13.46 10.07
C GLN A 209 -11.19 -12.42 8.98
N PHE A 210 -12.15 -11.54 8.69
CA PHE A 210 -11.94 -10.54 7.65
C PHE A 210 -10.92 -9.51 8.12
N ILE A 211 -10.09 -9.04 7.19
CA ILE A 211 -9.18 -7.94 7.46
C ILE A 211 -9.89 -6.67 6.99
N PRO A 212 -10.23 -5.73 7.89
CA PRO A 212 -10.93 -4.50 7.53
C PRO A 212 -10.23 -3.76 6.40
N LEU A 213 -11.02 -3.31 5.44
CA LEU A 213 -10.62 -2.50 4.28
C LEU A 213 -9.61 -3.17 3.34
N ALA A 214 -9.24 -4.44 3.56
CA ALA A 214 -8.40 -5.20 2.66
C ALA A 214 -9.12 -5.40 1.32
N PRO A 215 -8.60 -4.88 0.20
CA PRO A 215 -9.25 -5.04 -1.10
C PRO A 215 -9.31 -6.51 -1.50
N ILE A 216 -10.48 -6.95 -2.00
CA ILE A 216 -10.67 -8.30 -2.55
C ILE A 216 -10.44 -8.28 -4.05
N TRP A 217 -11.06 -7.33 -4.75
CA TRP A 217 -10.89 -7.10 -6.17
C TRP A 217 -10.43 -5.67 -6.40
N THR A 218 -9.35 -5.51 -7.18
CA THR A 218 -8.96 -4.22 -7.71
C THR A 218 -8.67 -4.36 -9.19
N SER A 219 -8.93 -3.30 -9.95
CA SER A 219 -8.51 -3.24 -11.33
C SER A 219 -8.21 -1.81 -11.73
N SER A 220 -7.24 -1.64 -12.62
CA SER A 220 -6.97 -0.36 -13.26
C SER A 220 -6.57 -0.60 -14.69
N GLY A 221 -6.81 0.38 -15.54
CA GLY A 221 -6.41 0.27 -16.92
C GLY A 221 -6.81 1.49 -17.71
N GLY A 222 -6.59 1.40 -19.01
CA GLY A 222 -6.96 2.48 -19.89
C GLY A 222 -6.45 2.33 -21.30
N LEU A 223 -6.96 3.22 -22.13
CA LEU A 223 -6.56 3.44 -23.50
C LEU A 223 -5.76 4.73 -23.55
N SER A 224 -4.63 4.70 -24.24
CA SER A 224 -3.83 5.87 -24.57
C SER A 224 -3.63 5.90 -26.07
N PHE A 225 -3.76 7.08 -26.68
CA PHE A 225 -3.46 7.26 -28.09
C PHE A 225 -2.55 8.45 -28.30
N ASP A 226 -1.74 8.35 -29.36
CA ASP A 226 -0.88 9.42 -29.85
C ASP A 226 -0.81 9.31 -31.37
N LYS A 227 -1.57 10.16 -32.05
CA LYS A 227 -1.74 10.14 -33.50
C LYS A 227 -1.72 11.54 -34.08
N ASP A 228 -0.78 11.77 -35.01
CA ASP A 228 -0.59 13.05 -35.68
C ASP A 228 -0.38 14.19 -34.66
N ASN A 229 -1.35 15.10 -34.55
CA ASN A 229 -1.32 16.22 -33.61
C ASN A 229 -2.11 15.95 -32.34
N PHE A 230 -2.81 14.81 -32.22
CA PHE A 230 -3.67 14.48 -31.10
C PHE A 230 -3.04 13.42 -30.21
N SER A 231 -3.05 13.65 -28.91
CA SER A 231 -2.75 12.62 -27.93
C SER A 231 -3.76 12.68 -26.79
N GLY A 232 -3.95 11.57 -26.09
CA GLY A 232 -4.96 11.52 -25.05
C GLY A 232 -5.14 10.13 -24.51
N GLY A 233 -6.12 9.99 -23.63
CA GLY A 233 -6.45 8.70 -23.07
C GLY A 233 -7.67 8.70 -22.18
N LEU A 234 -8.19 7.50 -21.96
CA LEU A 234 -9.22 7.18 -21.00
C LEU A 234 -8.62 6.20 -20.00
N ARG A 235 -8.68 6.52 -18.71
CA ARG A 235 -8.19 5.67 -17.62
C ARG A 235 -9.33 5.33 -16.70
N TYR A 236 -9.30 4.16 -16.10
CA TYR A 236 -10.23 3.77 -15.06
C TYR A 236 -9.51 3.20 -13.85
N ARG A 237 -10.15 3.34 -12.70
CA ARG A 237 -9.83 2.61 -11.47
C ARG A 237 -11.08 1.95 -10.93
N TYR A 238 -10.95 0.72 -10.50
CA TYR A 238 -11.98 -0.08 -9.86
C TYR A 238 -11.47 -0.61 -8.52
N LEU A 239 -12.29 -0.43 -7.49
CA LEU A 239 -12.12 -1.03 -6.19
C LEU A 239 -13.43 -1.75 -5.84
N GLY A 240 -13.35 -3.04 -5.54
CA GLY A 240 -14.52 -3.82 -5.14
C GLY A 240 -14.99 -3.52 -3.71
N ASP A 241 -16.22 -3.93 -3.42
CA ASP A 241 -16.74 -4.00 -2.06
C ASP A 241 -15.80 -4.83 -1.18
N ARG A 242 -15.67 -4.42 0.08
CA ARG A 242 -14.81 -5.09 1.04
C ARG A 242 -15.34 -4.92 2.47
N PRO A 243 -15.00 -5.84 3.38
CA PRO A 243 -15.32 -5.69 4.80
C PRO A 243 -14.81 -4.37 5.35
N ALA A 244 -15.63 -3.68 6.12
CA ALA A 244 -15.20 -2.52 6.91
C ALA A 244 -14.82 -2.90 8.34
N ASN A 245 -15.20 -4.10 8.79
CA ASN A 245 -14.89 -4.70 10.07
C ASN A 245 -14.62 -6.22 9.93
N GLU A 246 -14.20 -6.84 11.02
CA GLU A 246 -13.66 -8.20 11.10
C GLU A 246 -14.69 -9.30 10.81
N ASP A 247 -15.98 -9.04 11.05
CA ASP A 247 -17.09 -9.95 10.80
C ASP A 247 -17.85 -9.65 9.50
N ASN A 248 -17.45 -8.60 8.78
CA ASN A 248 -18.10 -8.12 7.56
C ASN A 248 -19.59 -7.79 7.74
N SER A 249 -20.01 -7.41 8.95
CA SER A 249 -21.35 -6.85 9.19
C SER A 249 -21.51 -5.43 8.63
N ILE A 250 -20.40 -4.70 8.48
CA ILE A 250 -20.34 -3.40 7.79
C ILE A 250 -19.50 -3.57 6.52
N VAL A 251 -20.01 -3.09 5.39
CA VAL A 251 -19.36 -3.18 4.08
C VAL A 251 -18.94 -1.80 3.60
N ALA A 252 -17.64 -1.65 3.30
CA ALA A 252 -17.13 -0.48 2.59
C ALA A 252 -17.42 -0.66 1.09
N LYS A 253 -18.21 0.27 0.53
CA LYS A 253 -18.67 0.19 -0.86
C LYS A 253 -17.53 0.46 -1.83
N GLY A 254 -17.44 -0.36 -2.85
CA GLY A 254 -16.54 -0.22 -3.98
C GLY A 254 -17.01 0.87 -4.96
N TYR A 255 -16.17 1.16 -5.94
CA TYR A 255 -16.43 2.18 -6.96
C TYR A 255 -15.63 1.95 -8.24
N SER A 256 -16.12 2.57 -9.32
CA SER A 256 -15.42 2.70 -10.60
C SER A 256 -15.39 4.16 -11.00
N VAL A 257 -14.19 4.71 -11.20
CA VAL A 257 -13.99 6.11 -11.61
C VAL A 257 -13.18 6.13 -12.90
N PHE A 258 -13.57 7.02 -13.80
CA PHE A 258 -12.96 7.17 -15.12
C PHE A 258 -12.46 8.60 -15.30
N ASP A 259 -11.21 8.72 -15.76
CA ASP A 259 -10.57 9.99 -16.06
C ASP A 259 -10.23 10.04 -17.55
N PHE A 260 -10.39 11.20 -18.16
CA PHE A 260 -10.13 11.41 -19.58
C PHE A 260 -9.23 12.61 -19.81
N ASN A 261 -8.31 12.52 -20.77
CA ASN A 261 -7.58 13.68 -21.25
C ASN A 261 -7.46 13.68 -22.77
N LEU A 262 -7.39 14.88 -23.33
CA LEU A 262 -7.13 15.12 -24.75
C LEU A 262 -6.21 16.33 -24.89
N ASP A 263 -5.17 16.17 -25.69
CA ASP A 263 -4.19 17.17 -26.04
C ASP A 263 -4.12 17.28 -27.58
N TYR A 264 -3.95 18.50 -28.08
CA TYR A 264 -3.78 18.85 -29.47
C TYR A 264 -2.59 19.79 -29.62
N ASN A 265 -1.59 19.39 -30.42
CA ASN A 265 -0.41 20.19 -30.70
C ASN A 265 -0.55 20.88 -32.06
N TRP A 266 -0.51 22.21 -32.06
CA TRP A 266 -0.48 23.04 -33.26
C TRP A 266 0.79 23.88 -33.28
N SER A 267 1.79 23.44 -34.07
CA SER A 267 3.10 24.09 -34.15
C SER A 267 3.73 24.20 -32.75
N ARG A 268 3.91 25.42 -32.22
CA ARG A 268 4.47 25.68 -30.89
C ARG A 268 3.43 25.70 -29.77
N ILE A 269 2.13 25.65 -30.10
CA ILE A 269 1.04 25.77 -29.14
C ILE A 269 0.45 24.38 -28.88
N GLY A 270 0.40 23.94 -27.63
CA GLY A 270 -0.35 22.76 -27.20
C GLY A 270 -1.61 23.19 -26.44
N ILE A 271 -2.77 22.73 -26.88
CA ILE A 271 -4.06 22.93 -26.20
C ILE A 271 -4.51 21.57 -25.68
N GLY A 272 -4.96 21.49 -24.45
CA GLY A 272 -5.49 20.25 -23.92
C GLY A 272 -6.50 20.47 -22.81
N PHE A 273 -7.16 19.39 -22.43
CA PHE A 273 -7.99 19.34 -21.25
C PHE A 273 -7.92 17.99 -20.56
N THR A 274 -8.23 18.00 -19.28
CA THR A 274 -8.40 16.81 -18.44
C THR A 274 -9.77 16.89 -17.78
N ILE A 275 -10.47 15.77 -17.76
CA ILE A 275 -11.70 15.55 -17.01
C ILE A 275 -11.40 14.45 -16.01
N GLU A 276 -11.45 14.78 -14.73
CA GLU A 276 -11.41 13.82 -13.63
C GLU A 276 -12.86 13.42 -13.31
N ASN A 277 -13.11 12.12 -13.11
CA ASN A 277 -14.46 11.57 -12.90
C ASN A 277 -15.46 11.97 -14.02
N ILE A 278 -15.20 11.56 -15.26
CA ILE A 278 -15.98 11.94 -16.46
C ILE A 278 -17.46 11.54 -16.39
N PHE A 279 -17.80 10.50 -15.65
CA PHE A 279 -19.18 10.05 -15.47
C PHE A 279 -19.87 10.64 -14.24
N ASN A 280 -19.19 11.53 -13.51
CA ASN A 280 -19.67 12.10 -12.25
C ASN A 280 -20.17 11.01 -11.28
N THR A 281 -19.41 9.92 -11.16
CA THR A 281 -19.66 8.86 -10.18
C THR A 281 -19.63 9.47 -8.77
N GLU A 282 -20.60 9.11 -7.93
CA GLU A 282 -20.56 9.38 -6.50
C GLU A 282 -19.92 8.18 -5.80
N TRP A 283 -18.86 8.41 -5.01
CA TRP A 283 -18.21 7.35 -4.23
C TRP A 283 -17.60 7.89 -2.94
N ASN A 284 -17.17 6.96 -2.10
CA ASN A 284 -16.45 7.23 -0.86
C ASN A 284 -14.97 6.90 -1.06
N GLU A 285 -14.11 7.93 -1.00
CA GLU A 285 -12.65 7.82 -1.22
C GLU A 285 -11.99 7.03 -0.08
N THR A 286 -12.16 7.50 1.15
CA THR A 286 -11.76 6.79 2.37
C THR A 286 -13.00 6.33 3.10
N GLN A 287 -13.00 5.14 3.68
CA GLN A 287 -14.12 4.57 4.44
C GLN A 287 -13.58 3.83 5.65
N PHE A 288 -14.13 4.10 6.83
CA PHE A 288 -13.77 3.41 8.07
C PHE A 288 -15.04 3.08 8.83
N ALA A 289 -15.15 1.86 9.34
CA ALA A 289 -16.11 1.58 10.41
C ALA A 289 -15.62 2.34 11.66
N THR A 290 -16.47 3.18 12.22
CA THR A 290 -16.11 4.01 13.36
C THR A 290 -17.32 4.14 14.27
N GLU A 291 -17.09 3.86 15.55
CA GLU A 291 -18.09 4.09 16.57
C GLU A 291 -18.21 5.60 16.83
N SER A 292 -19.41 6.13 16.65
CA SER A 292 -19.69 7.54 16.90
C SER A 292 -21.06 7.71 17.55
N ARG A 293 -21.31 8.90 18.11
CA ARG A 293 -22.63 9.23 18.66
C ARG A 293 -22.96 10.68 18.39
N LEU A 294 -23.98 10.93 17.58
CA LEU A 294 -24.54 12.25 17.34
C LEU A 294 -25.26 12.77 18.59
N GLN A 295 -25.41 14.09 18.69
CA GLN A 295 -25.98 14.76 19.88
C GLN A 295 -27.38 14.23 20.25
N PHE A 296 -28.14 13.77 19.25
CA PHE A 296 -29.50 13.29 19.41
C PHE A 296 -29.62 11.76 19.56
N GLU A 297 -28.50 11.02 19.53
CA GLU A 297 -28.49 9.58 19.69
C GLU A 297 -28.33 9.20 21.17
N SER A 298 -29.17 8.27 21.65
CA SER A 298 -29.10 7.78 23.03
C SER A 298 -27.93 6.82 23.28
N THR A 299 -27.45 6.15 22.22
CA THR A 299 -26.37 5.15 22.23
C THR A 299 -25.46 5.41 21.04
N SER A 300 -24.18 5.05 21.16
CA SER A 300 -23.26 5.06 20.01
C SER A 300 -23.68 4.07 18.94
N VAL A 301 -23.29 4.35 17.70
CA VAL A 301 -23.51 3.53 16.52
C VAL A 301 -22.18 3.38 15.79
N GLU A 302 -21.86 2.16 15.41
CA GLU A 302 -20.75 1.88 14.51
C GLU A 302 -21.25 1.94 13.06
N GLU A 303 -20.68 2.84 12.27
CA GLU A 303 -21.09 3.06 10.88
C GLU A 303 -19.92 3.52 10.00
N ILE A 304 -20.15 3.64 8.70
CA ILE A 304 -19.13 4.12 7.76
C ILE A 304 -18.97 5.63 7.89
N HIS A 305 -17.79 6.04 8.33
CA HIS A 305 -17.30 7.40 8.22
C HIS A 305 -16.44 7.49 6.96
N PHE A 306 -16.67 8.52 6.13
CA PHE A 306 -16.02 8.59 4.83
C PHE A 306 -15.63 10.00 4.39
N THR A 307 -14.63 10.05 3.50
CA THR A 307 -14.34 11.25 2.70
C THR A 307 -15.01 11.07 1.35
N PRO A 308 -15.85 12.01 0.88
CA PRO A 308 -16.47 11.90 -0.43
C PRO A 308 -15.41 11.97 -1.53
N GLY A 309 -15.63 11.21 -2.60
CA GLY A 309 -14.83 11.25 -3.82
C GLY A 309 -14.89 12.60 -4.52
N THR A 310 -13.89 12.88 -5.35
CA THR A 310 -13.85 14.10 -6.15
C THR A 310 -14.98 14.09 -7.20
N PRO A 311 -15.83 15.14 -7.25
CA PRO A 311 -16.88 15.20 -8.27
C PRO A 311 -16.26 15.39 -9.66
N PHE A 312 -17.10 15.43 -10.70
CA PHE A 312 -16.67 15.83 -12.04
C PHE A 312 -15.83 17.12 -11.96
N PHE A 313 -14.61 17.06 -12.52
CA PHE A 313 -13.70 18.20 -12.52
C PHE A 313 -13.04 18.39 -13.89
N PHE A 314 -13.26 19.56 -14.49
CA PHE A 314 -12.68 19.95 -15.78
C PHE A 314 -11.50 20.90 -15.60
N LYS A 315 -10.39 20.60 -16.26
CA LYS A 315 -9.16 21.41 -16.25
C LYS A 315 -8.67 21.63 -17.68
N GLY A 316 -8.64 22.89 -18.12
CA GLY A 316 -8.04 23.29 -19.38
C GLY A 316 -6.53 23.56 -19.25
N LYS A 317 -5.78 23.34 -20.32
CA LYS A 317 -4.33 23.58 -20.41
C LYS A 317 -4.00 24.24 -21.74
N ILE A 318 -3.14 25.25 -21.68
CA ILE A 318 -2.46 25.83 -22.85
C ILE A 318 -0.97 25.82 -22.54
N SER A 319 -0.15 25.40 -23.51
CA SER A 319 1.30 25.31 -23.39
C SER A 319 1.97 25.88 -24.64
N TYR A 320 3.15 26.47 -24.48
CA TYR A 320 3.96 26.97 -25.58
C TYR A 320 5.36 26.37 -25.52
N LYS A 321 5.85 25.80 -26.64
CA LYS A 321 7.18 25.21 -26.77
C LYS A 321 8.11 26.21 -27.47
N PHE A 322 9.19 26.60 -26.79
CA PHE A 322 10.19 27.56 -27.29
C PHE A 322 11.19 26.91 -28.23
#